data_AF-A0A971W467-F1
#
_entry.id   AF-A0A971W467-F1
#
_cell.length_a   1.000
_cell.length_b   1.000
_cell.length_c   1.000
_cell.angle_alpha   90.00
_cell.angle_beta   90.00
_cell.angle_gamma   90.00
#
_symmetry.space_group_name_H-M   'P 1'
#
loop_
_entity.id
_entity.type
_entity.pdbx_description
1 polymer ?
#
loop_
_entity_poly.entity_id
_entity_poly.type
_entity_poly.pdbx_seq_one_letter_code
_entity_poly.pdbx_strand_id
1 'polypeptide(L)'
;MQEKHRFNRILAAALISVFLLVSAGLAVAGDATGAKPDSVAACPNVAEPGERAAALQSVLDKLVAEKALTQEQADKLVSYFKTQLEQRKAQREQMKNLTPEQRQALRKEAPLRKGFLDQAVDDKIITQEQAQAIKEALREQKQHSREAAFQARLAELVKRGTISQSQADAAWAALQTHWQAQRAELEKIKELSAEERMNYLRSKSAEKQHPLQGLIDNGTLTQEQAEQICPVQKTGCKMKNPGRKGCPRNPARSGSNA
;
A
#
# COMPACT_ATOMS: atom_id res chain seq x y z
N MET A 1 -7.68 8.39 -44.95
CA MET A 1 -7.77 8.41 -43.47
C MET A 1 -6.37 8.35 -42.82
N GLN A 2 -5.46 9.31 -43.05
CA GLN A 2 -4.12 9.30 -42.42
C GLN A 2 -3.74 10.56 -41.64
N GLU A 3 -4.56 11.61 -41.63
CA GLU A 3 -4.16 12.88 -41.00
C GLU A 3 -4.54 13.02 -39.51
N LYS A 4 -5.58 12.31 -39.04
CA LYS A 4 -6.08 12.47 -37.65
C LYS A 4 -5.15 11.90 -36.58
N HIS A 5 -4.23 10.99 -36.93
CA HIS A 5 -3.30 10.40 -35.96
C HIS A 5 -2.05 11.24 -35.68
N ARG A 6 -1.71 12.21 -36.54
CA ARG A 6 -0.54 13.08 -36.32
C ARG A 6 -0.86 14.26 -35.40
N PHE A 7 -2.08 14.80 -35.47
CA PHE A 7 -2.53 15.90 -34.59
C PHE A 7 -2.58 15.49 -33.10
N ASN A 8 -2.97 14.26 -32.78
CA ASN A 8 -3.02 13.79 -31.38
C ASN A 8 -1.64 13.48 -30.77
N ARG A 9 -0.57 13.43 -31.58
CA ARG A 9 0.81 13.27 -31.08
C ARG A 9 1.47 14.61 -30.76
N ILE A 10 0.96 15.71 -31.32
CA ILE A 10 1.52 17.06 -31.13
C ILE A 10 0.99 17.70 -29.83
N LEU A 11 -0.22 17.34 -29.37
CA LEU A 11 -0.76 17.83 -28.08
C LEU A 11 -0.10 17.20 -26.84
N ALA A 12 0.63 16.10 -26.98
CA ALA A 12 1.34 15.45 -25.88
C ALA A 12 2.78 15.98 -25.67
N ALA A 13 3.28 16.85 -26.56
CA ALA A 13 4.67 17.33 -26.54
C ALA A 13 4.84 18.80 -26.14
N ALA A 14 3.77 19.49 -25.70
CA ALA A 14 3.78 20.93 -25.45
C ALA A 14 3.65 21.32 -23.96
N LEU A 15 4.18 20.52 -23.02
CA LEU A 15 4.29 20.94 -21.62
C LEU A 15 5.72 20.67 -21.08
N ILE A 16 6.71 21.16 -21.82
CA ILE A 16 8.06 21.46 -21.31
C ILE A 16 8.31 22.96 -21.53
N SER A 17 8.89 23.61 -20.52
CA SER A 17 9.47 24.98 -20.49
C SER A 17 8.50 26.17 -20.35
N VAL A 18 8.56 26.85 -19.19
CA VAL A 18 9.21 28.16 -19.03
C VAL A 18 9.53 28.35 -17.54
N PHE A 19 10.82 28.54 -17.26
CA PHE A 19 11.38 29.09 -16.03
C PHE A 19 11.53 30.60 -16.26
N LEU A 20 11.10 31.45 -15.32
CA LEU A 20 11.70 32.73 -14.87
C LEU A 20 10.70 33.83 -14.46
N LEU A 21 10.89 34.29 -13.21
CA LEU A 21 10.78 35.66 -12.69
C LEU A 21 9.45 36.43 -12.82
N VAL A 22 8.80 36.72 -11.68
CA VAL A 22 8.64 38.08 -11.13
C VAL A 22 8.21 37.95 -9.65
N SER A 23 8.93 38.65 -8.78
CA SER A 23 8.58 38.96 -7.39
C SER A 23 7.81 40.28 -7.32
N ALA A 24 6.74 40.34 -6.52
CA ALA A 24 6.32 41.49 -5.68
C ALA A 24 4.92 41.20 -5.09
N GLY A 25 4.75 41.52 -3.82
CA GLY A 25 3.62 41.08 -3.00
C GLY A 25 2.35 41.93 -3.10
N LEU A 26 1.29 41.41 -2.46
CA LEU A 26 0.30 42.23 -1.79
C LEU A 26 -0.33 41.40 -0.66
N ALA A 27 -0.13 41.88 0.57
CA ALA A 27 -0.87 41.41 1.74
C ALA A 27 -2.26 42.05 1.73
N VAL A 28 -3.30 41.24 1.90
CA VAL A 28 -4.60 41.71 2.40
C VAL A 28 -4.99 40.77 3.53
N ALA A 29 -4.97 41.32 4.74
CA ALA A 29 -5.55 40.73 5.92
C ALA A 29 -7.08 40.86 5.83
N GLY A 30 -7.78 39.74 5.98
CA GLY A 30 -9.23 39.69 6.14
C GLY A 30 -9.53 38.81 7.34
N ASP A 31 -9.79 39.45 8.48
CA ASP A 31 -10.25 38.83 9.71
C ASP A 31 -11.70 38.38 9.52
N ALA A 32 -11.96 37.08 9.67
CA ALA A 32 -13.32 36.53 9.72
C ALA A 32 -13.32 35.29 10.60
N THR A 33 -13.68 35.53 11.86
CA THR A 33 -14.12 34.54 12.84
C THR A 33 -15.20 33.62 12.27
N GLY A 34 -15.05 32.31 12.50
CA GLY A 34 -16.18 31.40 12.72
C GLY A 34 -16.61 30.51 11.55
N ALA A 35 -15.84 29.45 11.29
CA ALA A 35 -16.39 28.13 10.94
C ALA A 35 -15.30 27.08 11.15
N LYS A 36 -15.46 26.20 12.14
CA LYS A 36 -14.64 24.97 12.23
C LYS A 36 -15.00 24.11 11.01
N PRO A 37 -14.07 23.80 10.09
CA PRO A 37 -14.35 22.75 9.12
C PRO A 37 -14.38 21.44 9.88
N ASP A 38 -15.52 20.73 9.81
CA ASP A 38 -15.61 19.33 10.17
C ASP A 38 -14.41 18.61 9.55
N SER A 39 -13.53 18.09 10.41
CA SER A 39 -12.36 17.36 10.00
C SER A 39 -12.85 16.10 9.29
N VAL A 40 -12.93 16.16 7.96
CA VAL A 40 -13.01 15.00 7.10
C VAL A 40 -11.90 14.08 7.56
N ALA A 41 -12.29 12.95 8.18
CA ALA A 41 -11.36 12.03 8.82
C ALA A 41 -10.17 11.78 7.89
N ALA A 42 -9.02 12.35 8.27
CA ALA A 42 -7.80 12.26 7.50
C ALA A 42 -7.53 10.78 7.24
N CYS A 43 -7.37 10.42 5.96
CA CYS A 43 -6.85 9.10 5.60
C CYS A 43 -5.58 8.84 6.44
N PRO A 44 -5.35 7.61 6.92
CA PRO A 44 -4.24 7.31 7.81
C PRO A 44 -2.93 7.84 7.21
N ASN A 45 -2.10 8.49 8.06
CA ASN A 45 -0.81 9.10 7.72
C ASN A 45 -0.08 8.27 6.66
N VAL A 46 -0.10 8.78 5.44
CA VAL A 46 0.63 8.20 4.32
C VAL A 46 2.08 8.57 4.59
N ALA A 47 2.90 7.61 5.03
CA ALA A 47 4.33 7.84 5.29
C ALA A 47 4.94 8.72 4.19
N GLU A 48 5.65 9.77 4.62
CA GLU A 48 6.17 10.79 3.71
C GLU A 48 7.13 10.14 2.69
N PRO A 49 7.26 10.68 1.47
CA PRO A 49 8.16 10.14 0.45
C PRO A 49 9.59 9.88 0.96
N GLY A 50 10.08 10.75 1.84
CA GLY A 50 11.40 10.62 2.49
C GLY A 50 11.51 9.39 3.39
N GLU A 51 10.50 9.11 4.22
CA GLU A 51 10.48 7.95 5.13
C GLU A 51 10.48 6.63 4.34
N ARG A 52 9.76 6.59 3.21
CA ARG A 52 9.72 5.42 2.33
C ARG A 52 11.05 5.18 1.64
N ALA A 53 11.72 6.25 1.21
CA ALA A 53 13.04 6.16 0.61
C ALA A 53 14.09 5.71 1.63
N ALA A 54 14.01 6.19 2.88
CA ALA A 54 14.90 5.75 3.96
C ALA A 54 14.69 4.26 4.30
N ALA A 55 13.44 3.79 4.35
CA ALA A 55 13.14 2.37 4.55
C ALA A 55 13.72 1.50 3.43
N LEU A 56 13.61 1.95 2.17
CA LEU A 56 14.23 1.28 1.02
C LEU A 56 15.76 1.26 1.14
N GLN A 57 16.39 2.39 1.46
CA GLN A 57 17.84 2.49 1.63
C GLN A 57 18.36 1.45 2.63
N SER A 58 17.71 1.33 3.80
CA SER A 58 18.11 0.35 4.82
C SER A 58 18.09 -1.10 4.31
N VAL A 59 17.19 -1.44 3.39
CA VAL A 59 17.17 -2.77 2.76
C VAL A 59 18.30 -2.92 1.74
N LEU A 60 18.53 -1.89 0.93
CA LEU A 60 19.58 -1.91 -0.08
C LEU A 60 20.98 -1.99 0.56
N ASP A 61 21.22 -1.26 1.65
CA ASP A 61 22.50 -1.30 2.38
C ASP A 61 22.84 -2.71 2.88
N LYS A 62 21.83 -3.46 3.35
CA LYS A 62 22.01 -4.87 3.75
C LYS A 62 22.40 -5.73 2.56
N LEU A 63 21.71 -5.57 1.43
CA LEU A 63 22.00 -6.32 0.20
C LEU A 63 23.36 -5.96 -0.40
N VAL A 64 23.85 -4.73 -0.19
CA VAL A 64 25.22 -4.34 -0.55
C VAL A 64 26.23 -5.03 0.38
N ALA A 65 25.98 -5.07 1.68
CA ALA A 65 26.84 -5.78 2.64
C ALA A 65 26.91 -7.29 2.34
N GLU A 66 25.80 -7.89 1.91
CA GLU A 66 25.70 -9.28 1.43
C GLU A 66 26.28 -9.48 0.01
N LYS A 67 26.77 -8.42 -0.63
CA LYS A 67 27.32 -8.40 -2.00
C LYS A 67 26.34 -8.84 -3.09
N ALA A 68 25.04 -8.81 -2.81
CA ALA A 68 23.98 -9.04 -3.80
C ALA A 68 23.76 -7.82 -4.72
N LEU A 69 24.11 -6.62 -4.24
CA LEU A 69 24.08 -5.35 -4.98
C LEU A 69 25.41 -4.62 -4.86
N THR A 70 25.72 -3.77 -5.82
CA THR A 70 26.79 -2.77 -5.65
C THR A 70 26.22 -1.49 -5.02
N GLN A 71 27.09 -0.71 -4.36
CA GLN A 71 26.70 0.58 -3.79
C GLN A 71 26.12 1.51 -4.87
N GLU A 72 26.74 1.53 -6.05
CA GLU A 72 26.27 2.34 -7.19
C GLU A 72 24.84 1.95 -7.63
N GLN A 73 24.53 0.65 -7.64
CA GLN A 73 23.17 0.17 -7.94
C GLN A 73 22.17 0.61 -6.87
N ALA A 74 22.55 0.52 -5.59
CA ALA A 74 21.71 0.95 -4.47
C ALA A 74 21.38 2.45 -4.55
N ASP A 75 22.38 3.29 -4.78
CA ASP A 75 22.23 4.75 -4.86
C ASP A 75 21.36 5.16 -6.06
N LYS A 76 21.54 4.49 -7.21
CA LYS A 76 20.68 4.66 -8.39
C LYS A 76 19.24 4.27 -8.10
N LEU A 77 18.99 3.16 -7.42
CA LEU A 77 17.65 2.71 -7.06
C LEU A 77 16.94 3.69 -6.12
N VAL A 78 17.64 4.24 -5.13
CA VAL A 78 17.05 5.23 -4.21
C VAL A 78 16.71 6.52 -4.93
N SER A 79 17.61 7.00 -5.79
CA SER A 79 17.37 8.18 -6.63
C SER A 79 16.18 7.97 -7.58
N TYR A 80 16.14 6.80 -8.24
CA TYR A 80 15.05 6.41 -9.12
C TYR A 80 13.71 6.35 -8.38
N PHE A 81 13.70 5.74 -7.18
CA PHE A 81 12.50 5.63 -6.35
C PHE A 81 11.99 7.00 -5.89
N LYS A 82 12.87 7.92 -5.49
CA LYS A 82 12.49 9.31 -5.15
C LYS A 82 11.83 10.02 -6.33
N THR A 83 12.43 9.95 -7.52
CA THR A 83 11.85 10.53 -8.74
C THR A 83 10.46 9.95 -9.04
N GLN A 84 10.29 8.64 -8.91
CA GLN A 84 8.99 7.99 -9.10
C GLN A 84 7.95 8.43 -8.06
N LEU A 85 8.35 8.69 -6.81
CA LEU A 85 7.44 9.21 -5.79
C LEU A 85 6.96 10.63 -6.12
N GLU A 86 7.87 11.50 -6.57
CA GLU A 86 7.51 12.86 -6.99
C GLU A 86 6.61 12.87 -8.23
N GLN A 87 6.89 12.02 -9.23
CA GLN A 87 6.01 11.84 -10.38
C GLN A 87 4.61 11.38 -9.96
N ARG A 88 4.51 10.42 -9.04
CA ARG A 88 3.22 9.95 -8.51
C ARG A 88 2.50 11.03 -7.71
N LYS A 89 3.24 11.88 -6.99
CA LYS A 89 2.67 13.02 -6.26
C LYS A 89 2.09 14.04 -7.23
N ALA A 90 2.84 14.43 -8.26
CA ALA A 90 2.36 15.33 -9.31
C ALA A 90 1.15 14.75 -10.06
N GLN A 91 1.19 13.47 -10.44
CA GLN A 91 0.04 12.78 -11.03
C GLN A 91 -1.18 12.81 -10.09
N ARG A 92 -0.98 12.63 -8.78
CA ARG A 92 -2.07 12.69 -7.81
C ARG A 92 -2.70 14.09 -7.74
N GLU A 93 -1.90 15.15 -7.77
CA GLU A 93 -2.39 16.52 -7.80
C GLU A 93 -3.21 16.79 -9.07
N GLN A 94 -2.70 16.39 -10.24
CA GLN A 94 -3.44 16.51 -11.50
C GLN A 94 -4.79 15.76 -11.44
N MET A 95 -4.81 14.59 -10.81
CA MET A 95 -6.03 13.79 -10.67
C MET A 95 -7.08 14.39 -9.72
N LYS A 96 -6.72 15.31 -8.82
CA LYS A 96 -7.68 15.96 -7.91
C LYS A 96 -8.72 16.78 -8.67
N ASN A 97 -8.31 17.41 -9.77
CA ASN A 97 -9.14 18.33 -10.55
C ASN A 97 -9.98 17.62 -11.62
N LEU A 98 -9.85 16.31 -11.79
CA LEU A 98 -10.60 15.54 -12.79
C LEU A 98 -11.95 15.03 -12.27
N THR A 99 -12.95 14.99 -13.16
CA THR A 99 -14.26 14.39 -12.87
C THR A 99 -14.17 12.86 -12.74
N PRO A 100 -15.15 12.20 -12.09
CA PRO A 100 -15.19 10.74 -12.02
C PRO A 100 -15.10 10.05 -13.39
N GLU A 101 -15.74 10.61 -14.40
CA GLU A 101 -15.77 10.10 -15.78
C GLU A 101 -14.40 10.20 -16.45
N GLN A 102 -13.73 11.35 -16.31
CA GLN A 102 -12.37 11.55 -16.81
C GLN A 102 -11.37 10.59 -16.12
N ARG A 103 -11.50 10.40 -14.81
CA ARG A 103 -10.68 9.43 -14.07
C ARG A 103 -10.93 8.00 -14.54
N GLN A 104 -12.17 7.67 -14.93
CA GLN A 104 -12.51 6.34 -15.44
C GLN A 104 -11.96 6.13 -16.85
N ALA A 105 -12.02 7.13 -17.72
CA ALA A 105 -11.41 7.09 -19.04
C ALA A 105 -9.89 6.87 -18.95
N LEU A 106 -9.19 7.67 -18.13
CA LEU A 106 -7.74 7.51 -17.89
C LEU A 106 -7.36 6.13 -17.37
N ARG A 107 -8.20 5.51 -16.53
CA ARG A 107 -7.94 4.15 -16.01
C ARG A 107 -8.11 3.06 -17.07
N LYS A 108 -9.04 3.24 -18.02
CA LYS A 108 -9.25 2.28 -19.11
C LYS A 108 -8.08 2.31 -20.10
N GLU A 109 -7.51 3.49 -20.32
CA GLU A 109 -6.41 3.70 -21.26
C GLU A 109 -5.03 3.50 -20.64
N ALA A 110 -4.92 3.54 -19.31
CA ALA A 110 -3.64 3.37 -18.62
C ALA A 110 -3.09 1.95 -18.86
N PRO A 111 -1.82 1.83 -19.29
CA PRO A 111 -1.17 0.53 -19.39
C PRO A 111 -1.08 -0.13 -18.02
N LEU A 112 -0.89 -1.47 -18.02
CA LEU A 112 -0.57 -2.23 -16.82
C LEU A 112 0.59 -1.57 -16.08
N ARG A 113 0.34 -1.18 -14.83
CA ARG A 113 1.33 -0.53 -13.99
C ARG A 113 2.44 -1.52 -13.63
N LYS A 114 3.63 -1.30 -14.18
CA LYS A 114 4.86 -1.97 -13.74
C LYS A 114 5.28 -1.46 -12.36
N GLY A 115 5.84 -2.33 -11.53
CA GLY A 115 6.47 -1.93 -10.27
C GLY A 115 7.76 -1.15 -10.52
N PHE A 116 8.23 -0.37 -9.54
CA PHE A 116 9.45 0.42 -9.72
C PHE A 116 10.69 -0.47 -9.96
N LEU A 117 10.73 -1.66 -9.34
CA LEU A 117 11.81 -2.63 -9.56
C LEU A 117 11.73 -3.24 -10.95
N ASP A 118 10.54 -3.51 -11.47
CA ASP A 118 10.38 -4.05 -12.83
C ASP A 118 10.84 -3.00 -13.87
N GLN A 119 10.55 -1.72 -13.63
CA GLN A 119 11.07 -0.62 -14.44
C GLN A 119 12.58 -0.47 -14.31
N ALA A 120 13.15 -0.61 -13.11
CA ALA A 120 14.59 -0.56 -12.91
C ALA A 120 15.34 -1.72 -13.61
N VAL A 121 14.68 -2.87 -13.79
CA VAL A 121 15.19 -3.98 -14.61
C VAL A 121 15.14 -3.63 -16.10
N ASP A 122 14.01 -3.10 -16.58
CA ASP A 122 13.88 -2.64 -17.98
C ASP A 122 14.97 -1.58 -18.32
N ASP A 123 15.22 -0.66 -17.38
CA ASP A 123 16.23 0.40 -17.49
C ASP A 123 17.67 -0.10 -17.23
N LYS A 124 17.85 -1.42 -17.04
CA LYS A 124 19.14 -2.09 -16.82
C LYS A 124 19.95 -1.56 -15.62
N ILE A 125 19.27 -1.01 -14.61
CA ILE A 125 19.89 -0.58 -13.35
C ILE A 125 20.25 -1.81 -12.51
N ILE A 126 19.37 -2.82 -12.52
CA ILE A 126 19.53 -4.10 -11.80
C ILE A 126 19.10 -5.27 -12.68
N THR A 127 19.52 -6.48 -12.31
CA THR A 127 19.04 -7.71 -12.95
C THR A 127 17.70 -8.17 -12.37
N GLN A 128 17.05 -9.12 -13.04
CA GLN A 128 15.82 -9.74 -12.55
C GLN A 128 16.02 -10.46 -11.21
N GLU A 129 17.15 -11.14 -11.04
CA GLU A 129 17.53 -11.83 -9.79
C GLU A 129 17.72 -10.83 -8.64
N GLN A 130 18.41 -9.71 -8.91
CA GLN A 130 18.58 -8.63 -7.94
C GLN A 130 17.22 -8.00 -7.56
N ALA A 131 16.34 -7.77 -8.53
CA ALA A 131 14.99 -7.27 -8.26
C ALA A 131 14.17 -8.23 -7.38
N GLN A 132 14.34 -9.54 -7.57
CA GLN A 132 13.69 -10.55 -6.74
C GLN A 132 14.24 -10.55 -5.31
N ALA A 133 15.57 -10.50 -5.15
CA ALA A 133 16.21 -10.39 -3.84
C ALA A 133 15.74 -9.15 -3.07
N ILE A 134 15.63 -7.99 -3.74
CA ILE A 134 15.11 -6.76 -3.13
C ILE A 134 13.64 -6.94 -2.71
N LYS A 135 12.80 -7.58 -3.55
CA LYS A 135 11.39 -7.85 -3.21
C LYS A 135 11.26 -8.71 -1.96
N GLU A 136 12.12 -9.71 -1.80
CA GLU A 136 12.13 -10.61 -0.66
C GLU A 136 12.61 -9.88 0.60
N ALA A 137 13.74 -9.17 0.53
CA ALA A 137 14.26 -8.40 1.66
C ALA A 137 13.28 -7.31 2.15
N LEU A 138 12.59 -6.63 1.23
CA LEU A 138 11.53 -5.66 1.59
C LEU A 138 10.34 -6.34 2.30
N ARG A 139 9.97 -7.56 1.89
CA ARG A 139 8.89 -8.32 2.54
C ARG A 139 9.29 -8.73 3.95
N GLU A 140 10.52 -9.20 4.13
CA GLU A 140 11.04 -9.61 5.43
C GLU A 140 11.17 -8.43 6.39
N GLN A 141 11.73 -7.29 5.94
CA GLN A 141 11.78 -6.07 6.76
C GLN A 141 10.37 -5.62 7.19
N LYS A 142 9.40 -5.66 6.28
CA LYS A 142 8.01 -5.31 6.59
C LYS A 142 7.40 -6.29 7.60
N GLN A 143 7.72 -7.57 7.50
CA GLN A 143 7.26 -8.59 8.43
C GLN A 143 7.84 -8.36 9.82
N HIS A 144 9.15 -8.10 9.95
CA HIS A 144 9.78 -7.74 11.22
C HIS A 144 9.18 -6.47 11.84
N SER A 145 8.95 -5.44 11.03
CA SER A 145 8.30 -4.21 11.50
C SER A 145 6.88 -4.48 12.02
N ARG A 146 6.12 -5.33 11.32
CA ARG A 146 4.78 -5.75 11.73
C ARG A 146 4.80 -6.54 13.04
N GLU A 147 5.74 -7.46 13.18
CA GLU A 147 5.95 -8.27 14.38
C GLU A 147 6.24 -7.39 15.60
N ALA A 148 7.22 -6.48 15.47
CA ALA A 148 7.58 -5.54 16.54
C ALA A 148 6.40 -4.63 16.93
N ALA A 149 5.70 -4.06 15.95
CA ALA A 149 4.54 -3.21 16.20
C ALA A 149 3.40 -3.97 16.92
N PHE A 150 3.25 -5.25 16.61
CA PHE A 150 2.21 -6.07 17.19
C PHE A 150 2.56 -6.50 18.63
N GLN A 151 3.81 -6.91 18.88
CA GLN A 151 4.29 -7.18 20.24
C GLN A 151 4.16 -5.95 21.15
N ALA A 152 4.53 -4.77 20.65
CA ALA A 152 4.38 -3.52 21.38
C ALA A 152 2.92 -3.24 21.75
N ARG A 153 2.00 -3.48 20.81
CA ARG A 153 0.55 -3.35 21.05
C ARG A 153 0.05 -4.33 22.11
N LEU A 154 0.45 -5.59 22.04
CA LEU A 154 0.06 -6.59 23.03
C LEU A 154 0.55 -6.20 24.43
N ALA A 155 1.82 -5.78 24.56
CA ALA A 155 2.38 -5.31 25.82
C ALA A 155 1.59 -4.12 26.39
N GLU A 156 1.16 -3.18 25.54
CA GLU A 156 0.33 -2.06 25.96
C GLU A 156 -1.05 -2.52 26.47
N LEU A 157 -1.69 -3.47 25.79
CA LEU A 157 -2.99 -4.01 26.21
C LEU A 157 -2.91 -4.79 27.53
N VAL A 158 -1.81 -5.53 27.74
CA VAL A 158 -1.53 -6.20 29.02
C VAL A 158 -1.34 -5.17 30.13
N LYS A 159 -0.54 -4.13 29.89
CA LYS A 159 -0.30 -3.05 30.85
C LYS A 159 -1.60 -2.33 31.25
N ARG A 160 -2.54 -2.16 30.31
CA ARG A 160 -3.86 -1.57 30.58
C ARG A 160 -4.82 -2.51 31.31
N GLY A 161 -4.48 -3.79 31.43
CA GLY A 161 -5.36 -4.82 31.99
C GLY A 161 -6.50 -5.23 31.06
N THR A 162 -6.47 -4.82 29.78
CA THR A 162 -7.49 -5.20 28.79
C THR A 162 -7.42 -6.70 28.50
N ILE A 163 -6.21 -7.25 28.47
CA ILE A 163 -5.93 -8.68 28.31
C ILE A 163 -4.90 -9.12 29.35
N SER A 164 -4.91 -10.41 29.68
CA SER A 164 -3.86 -11.04 30.48
C SER A 164 -2.63 -11.37 29.62
N GLN A 165 -1.50 -11.66 30.28
CA GLN A 165 -0.28 -12.09 29.59
C GLN A 165 -0.50 -13.37 28.78
N SER A 166 -1.22 -14.35 29.34
CA SER A 166 -1.53 -15.61 28.62
C SER A 166 -2.38 -15.38 27.37
N GLN A 167 -3.33 -14.45 27.42
CA GLN A 167 -4.11 -14.04 26.24
C GLN A 167 -3.24 -13.36 25.19
N ALA A 168 -2.28 -12.52 25.59
CA ALA A 168 -1.33 -11.90 24.69
C ALA A 168 -0.44 -12.94 24.00
N ASP A 169 0.09 -13.90 24.75
CA ASP A 169 0.94 -14.97 24.23
C ASP A 169 0.17 -15.88 23.25
N ALA A 170 -1.08 -16.23 23.56
CA ALA A 170 -1.95 -16.98 22.67
C ALA A 170 -2.24 -16.21 21.37
N ALA A 171 -2.55 -14.92 21.46
CA ALA A 171 -2.79 -14.06 20.29
C ALA A 171 -1.53 -13.95 19.41
N TRP A 172 -0.36 -13.82 20.02
CA TRP A 172 0.92 -13.79 19.33
C TRP A 172 1.17 -15.09 18.56
N ALA A 173 1.03 -16.24 19.21
CA ALA A 173 1.23 -17.54 18.59
C ALA A 173 0.27 -17.78 17.41
N ALA A 174 -1.01 -17.41 17.56
CA ALA A 174 -2.01 -17.51 16.51
C ALA A 174 -1.64 -16.67 15.26
N LEU A 175 -1.11 -15.46 15.48
CA LEU A 175 -0.69 -14.58 14.39
C LEU A 175 0.61 -15.01 13.71
N GLN A 176 1.60 -15.49 14.46
CA GLN A 176 2.80 -16.09 13.88
C GLN A 176 2.41 -17.25 12.96
N THR A 177 1.53 -18.13 13.43
CA THR A 177 1.01 -19.25 12.64
C THR A 177 0.34 -18.76 11.36
N HIS A 178 -0.51 -17.74 11.47
CA HIS A 178 -1.17 -17.14 10.31
C HIS A 178 -0.18 -16.53 9.30
N TRP A 179 0.87 -15.85 9.76
CA TRP A 179 1.89 -15.27 8.86
C TRP A 179 2.74 -16.33 8.17
N GLN A 180 3.09 -17.42 8.87
CA GLN A 180 3.78 -18.55 8.26
C GLN A 180 2.91 -19.22 7.19
N ALA A 181 1.62 -19.42 7.47
CA ALA A 181 0.68 -19.92 6.47
C ALA A 181 0.62 -18.99 5.24
N GLN A 182 0.52 -17.67 5.44
CA GLN A 182 0.56 -16.71 4.32
C GLN A 182 1.87 -16.78 3.52
N ARG A 183 3.01 -16.98 4.17
CA ARG A 183 4.31 -17.12 3.49
C ARG A 183 4.34 -18.37 2.62
N ALA A 184 3.91 -19.52 3.16
CA ALA A 184 3.83 -20.76 2.40
C ALA A 184 2.86 -20.67 1.20
N GLU A 185 1.72 -20.00 1.38
CA GLU A 185 0.75 -19.77 0.30
C GLU A 185 1.33 -18.87 -0.80
N LEU A 186 2.16 -17.88 -0.45
CA LEU A 186 2.85 -17.06 -1.44
C LEU A 186 3.83 -17.87 -2.29
N GLU A 187 4.57 -18.81 -1.68
CA GLU A 187 5.47 -19.69 -2.43
C GLU A 187 4.69 -20.55 -3.42
N LYS A 188 3.58 -21.16 -3.01
CA LYS A 188 2.70 -21.93 -3.92
C LYS A 188 2.23 -21.09 -5.12
N ILE A 189 1.90 -19.82 -4.88
CA ILE A 189 1.38 -18.94 -5.93
C ILE A 189 2.47 -18.48 -6.92
N LYS A 190 3.76 -18.54 -6.56
CA LYS A 190 4.85 -18.14 -7.47
C LYS A 190 4.92 -19.05 -8.70
N GLU A 191 4.53 -20.31 -8.56
CA GLU A 191 4.65 -21.35 -9.60
C GLU A 191 3.39 -21.47 -10.47
N LEU A 192 2.26 -20.89 -10.04
CA LEU A 192 0.99 -20.97 -10.76
C LEU A 192 0.96 -20.00 -11.95
N SER A 193 0.30 -20.42 -13.05
CA SER A 193 -0.04 -19.52 -14.14
C SER A 193 -1.00 -18.41 -13.68
N ALA A 194 -1.15 -17.35 -14.47
CA ALA A 194 -2.02 -16.22 -14.12
C ALA A 194 -3.48 -16.65 -13.89
N GLU A 195 -4.00 -17.58 -14.70
CA GLU A 195 -5.37 -18.07 -14.59
C GLU A 195 -5.58 -18.99 -13.39
N GLU A 196 -4.66 -19.93 -13.17
CA GLU A 196 -4.68 -20.83 -12.01
C GLU A 196 -4.56 -20.05 -10.70
N ARG A 197 -3.66 -19.06 -10.66
CA ARG A 197 -3.51 -18.15 -9.52
C ARG A 197 -4.82 -17.42 -9.22
N MET A 198 -5.54 -16.93 -10.24
CA MET A 198 -6.80 -16.21 -10.03
C MET A 198 -7.88 -17.14 -9.45
N ASN A 199 -7.99 -18.37 -9.96
CA ASN A 199 -8.92 -19.37 -9.45
C ASN A 199 -8.56 -19.78 -8.02
N TYR A 200 -7.28 -20.04 -7.74
CA TYR A 200 -6.76 -20.36 -6.42
C TYR A 200 -7.02 -19.25 -5.39
N LEU A 201 -6.71 -18.00 -5.74
CA LEU A 201 -6.96 -16.87 -4.86
C LEU A 201 -8.45 -16.66 -4.59
N ARG A 202 -9.32 -16.92 -5.59
CA ARG A 202 -10.77 -16.82 -5.43
C ARG A 202 -11.28 -17.88 -4.46
N SER A 203 -10.91 -19.14 -4.62
CA SER A 203 -11.31 -20.23 -3.71
C SER A 203 -10.77 -19.98 -2.30
N LYS A 204 -9.47 -19.71 -2.17
CA LYS A 204 -8.85 -19.43 -0.86
C LYS A 204 -9.41 -18.20 -0.18
N SER A 205 -9.86 -17.19 -0.91
CA SER A 205 -10.49 -16.02 -0.30
C SER A 205 -11.79 -16.35 0.43
N ALA A 206 -12.52 -17.38 0.01
CA ALA A 206 -13.73 -17.84 0.69
C ALA A 206 -13.41 -18.54 2.02
N GLU A 207 -12.27 -19.22 2.10
CA GLU A 207 -11.76 -19.96 3.27
C GLU A 207 -11.07 -19.05 4.31
N LYS A 208 -10.83 -17.77 4.01
CA LYS A 208 -10.10 -16.87 4.92
C LYS A 208 -10.86 -16.67 6.23
N GLN A 209 -10.29 -17.25 7.29
CA GLN A 209 -10.68 -16.98 8.66
C GLN A 209 -9.83 -15.86 9.27
N HIS A 210 -10.41 -15.16 10.25
CA HIS A 210 -9.67 -14.18 11.02
C HIS A 210 -8.60 -14.89 11.87
N PRO A 211 -7.36 -14.38 11.96
CA PRO A 211 -6.26 -15.06 12.66
C PRO A 211 -6.54 -15.32 14.14
N LEU A 212 -7.44 -14.55 14.76
CA LEU A 212 -7.82 -14.73 16.17
C LEU A 212 -9.16 -15.45 16.35
N GLN A 213 -9.80 -15.93 15.27
CA GLN A 213 -11.15 -16.49 15.37
C GLN A 213 -11.20 -17.68 16.33
N GLY A 214 -10.25 -18.62 16.23
CA GLY A 214 -10.21 -19.78 17.13
C GLY A 214 -10.04 -19.42 18.61
N LEU A 215 -9.40 -18.28 18.92
CA LEU A 215 -9.28 -17.78 20.30
C LEU A 215 -10.58 -17.13 20.80
N ILE A 216 -11.43 -16.65 19.89
CA ILE A 216 -12.76 -16.15 20.24
C ILE A 216 -13.68 -17.33 20.49
N ASP A 217 -13.67 -18.30 19.58
CA ASP A 217 -14.56 -19.46 19.62
C ASP A 217 -14.33 -20.32 20.88
N ASN A 218 -13.09 -20.42 21.36
CA ASN A 218 -12.75 -21.16 22.58
C ASN A 218 -12.85 -20.32 23.86
N GLY A 219 -13.31 -19.06 23.78
CA GLY A 219 -13.48 -18.16 24.93
C GLY A 219 -12.19 -17.60 25.51
N THR A 220 -11.02 -17.83 24.89
CA THR A 220 -9.74 -17.24 25.33
C THR A 220 -9.76 -15.72 25.17
N LEU A 221 -10.38 -15.21 24.12
CA LEU A 221 -10.56 -13.78 23.85
C LEU A 221 -12.03 -13.46 23.66
N THR A 222 -12.45 -12.28 24.12
CA THR A 222 -13.72 -11.70 23.67
C THR A 222 -13.57 -11.09 22.28
N GLN A 223 -14.70 -10.91 21.58
CA GLN A 223 -14.75 -10.18 20.31
C GLN A 223 -14.10 -8.79 20.44
N GLU A 224 -14.40 -8.07 21.52
CA GLU A 224 -13.87 -6.72 21.78
C GLU A 224 -12.34 -6.74 22.00
N GLN A 225 -11.82 -7.72 22.74
CA GLN A 225 -10.37 -7.90 22.90
C GLN A 225 -9.71 -8.22 21.56
N ALA A 226 -10.30 -9.08 20.74
CA ALA A 226 -9.77 -9.41 19.42
C ALA A 226 -9.75 -8.19 18.47
N GLU A 227 -10.75 -7.32 18.52
CA GLU A 227 -10.78 -6.05 17.77
C GLU A 227 -9.72 -5.06 18.29
N GLN A 228 -9.52 -5.00 19.60
CA GLN A 228 -8.46 -4.20 20.22
C GLN A 228 -7.08 -4.74 19.90
N ILE A 229 -6.92 -6.04 19.65
CA ILE A 229 -5.66 -6.63 19.21
C ILE A 229 -5.45 -6.38 17.70
N CYS A 230 -6.49 -6.59 16.89
CA CYS A 230 -6.47 -6.49 15.43
C CYS A 230 -7.51 -5.48 14.92
N PRO A 231 -7.21 -4.16 14.93
CA PRO A 231 -8.18 -3.16 14.55
C PRO A 231 -8.38 -3.14 13.03
N VAL A 232 -9.65 -3.17 12.61
CA VAL A 232 -10.10 -3.22 11.20
C VAL A 232 -9.49 -2.13 10.31
N GLN A 233 -9.06 -1.00 10.89
CA GLN A 233 -8.54 0.15 10.15
C GLN A 233 -7.02 0.15 9.90
N LYS A 234 -6.21 -0.62 10.65
CA LYS A 234 -4.75 -0.48 10.60
C LYS A 234 -3.97 -1.77 10.29
N THR A 235 -4.54 -2.94 10.50
CA THR A 235 -3.86 -4.21 10.25
C THR A 235 -4.58 -5.02 9.18
N GLY A 236 -3.86 -5.83 8.40
CA GLY A 236 -4.41 -6.75 7.38
C GLY A 236 -5.28 -7.88 7.94
N CYS A 237 -5.87 -7.69 9.12
CA CYS A 237 -6.71 -8.60 9.87
C CYS A 237 -8.12 -8.00 9.86
N LYS A 238 -8.91 -8.28 8.82
CA LYS A 238 -10.30 -7.82 8.75
C LYS A 238 -11.20 -8.85 9.43
N MET A 239 -11.86 -8.47 10.52
CA MET A 239 -13.00 -9.24 11.04
C MET A 239 -14.19 -9.08 10.10
N LYS A 240 -14.87 -10.19 9.77
CA LYS A 240 -16.19 -10.13 9.14
C LYS A 240 -17.17 -9.68 10.21
N ASN A 241 -17.55 -8.40 10.18
CA ASN A 241 -18.58 -7.88 11.08
C ASN A 241 -19.94 -7.95 10.37
N PRO A 242 -20.89 -8.81 10.79
CA PRO A 242 -22.19 -8.94 10.13
C PRO A 242 -23.11 -7.72 10.33
N GLY A 243 -22.76 -6.78 11.22
CA GLY A 243 -23.61 -5.64 11.60
C GLY A 243 -23.23 -4.28 11.02
N ARG A 244 -22.11 -4.12 10.29
CA ARG A 244 -21.73 -2.82 9.70
C ARG A 244 -22.10 -2.78 8.22
N LYS A 245 -23.11 -1.97 7.86
CA LYS A 245 -23.34 -1.52 6.48
C LYS A 245 -22.01 -0.99 5.96
N GLY A 246 -21.40 -1.70 5.02
CA GLY A 246 -20.20 -1.23 4.33
C GLY A 246 -20.45 0.16 3.75
N CYS A 247 -19.38 0.95 3.59
CA CYS A 247 -19.47 2.22 2.85
C CYS A 247 -20.36 2.03 1.62
N PRO A 248 -21.32 2.93 1.35
CA PRO A 248 -22.25 2.75 0.25
C PRO A 248 -21.45 2.56 -1.03
N ARG A 249 -21.48 1.33 -1.57
CA ARG A 249 -21.10 1.13 -2.96
C ARG A 249 -22.14 1.90 -3.76
N ASN A 250 -21.67 2.83 -4.57
CA ASN A 250 -22.51 3.55 -5.51
C ASN A 250 -23.43 2.55 -6.25
N PRO A 251 -24.77 2.67 -6.14
CA PRO A 251 -25.72 1.69 -6.69
C PRO A 251 -25.73 1.62 -8.22
N ALA A 252 -24.95 2.45 -8.93
CA ALA A 252 -24.83 2.44 -10.38
C ALA A 252 -24.09 1.22 -10.98
N ARG A 253 -24.04 0.07 -10.28
CA ARG A 253 -23.39 -1.16 -10.76
C ARG A 253 -24.29 -2.40 -10.78
N SER A 254 -25.61 -2.21 -10.72
CA SER A 254 -26.59 -3.26 -11.04
C SER A 254 -27.49 -2.80 -12.19
N GLY A 255 -27.29 -3.42 -13.35
CA GLY A 255 -27.98 -3.20 -14.62
C GLY A 255 -26.96 -3.42 -15.72
N SER A 256 -27.01 -4.42 -16.58
CA SER A 256 -28.14 -5.14 -17.14
C SER A 256 -27.70 -6.57 -17.47
N ASN A 257 -28.51 -7.56 -17.10
CA ASN A 257 -28.64 -8.84 -17.80
C ASN A 257 -30.10 -9.27 -17.61
N ALA A 258 -30.92 -8.82 -18.54
CA ALA A 258 -32.10 -9.51 -19.02
C ALA A 258 -32.04 -9.43 -20.55
#